data_AF-A0A1Q5G9W7-F1
#
_entry.id   AF-A0A1Q5G9W7-F1
#
_cell.length_a   1.000
_cell.length_b   1.000
_cell.length_c   1.000
_cell.angle_alpha   90.00
_cell.angle_beta   90.00
_cell.angle_gamma   90.00
#
_symmetry.space_group_name_H-M   'P 1'
#
loop_
_entity.id
_entity.type
_entity.pdbx_description
1 polymer ?
#
loop_
_entity_poly.entity_id
_entity_poly.type
_entity_poly.pdbx_seq_one_letter_code
_entity_poly.pdbx_strand_id
1 'polypeptide(L)'
;MPATVARAATAAGAALTLGSTFLAWTWTAKFPGDLTVTGYPGGLQVLTLVGAALTLLFTLSGYGIKGLRWLTPGGTNSPVRLAALGLLGTMGFTVGAISVELGGVVNLEPGAWIGLVGAIITVVASLGLPHDQDITDTTTPSPLEKFLNSLRAPAPGRPKELPSWAEILIIVAAFGIGLFVVTYGIDTAYPELFVGYLIITGFAVTALFKAGLMARLSAITTKYRSIAVAAAFVAAAVFPFTQSTDQYTLIAVNILIFATVALGLNIVVGLAGLLDLGYVAFLGVGAYTAALVSGTSASAFGVQFPFWASVLVGAAVSLIFGVVIGAPTLRLRGDYLAIVTLGFGEIFRIAVGNLDGVSGPRVTNGPNGVPNIPDLNFFGYDFGESHTILGFELGAYANYYMLMLLAMILVVLVFSRAGSSRIGRAWVAIREDETAATAMGINGFRVKLIAFALGATLAGIAGTVQAHVQSTVVPEMYVFAGPVPPNSAFLLAAVILGGMGTISGPLIGAALLYMIPAKLQFLSDYQLLGFGLALILLMRFRPEGLIANRRAKLEYHETGQLDVPDETLAGTTSGTTKAGA
;
A
#
# COMPACT_ATOMS: atom_id res chain seq x y z
N MET A 1 15.74 -37.29 3.60
CA MET A 1 14.50 -37.98 4.05
C MET A 1 13.65 -38.29 2.84
N PRO A 2 12.92 -39.42 2.79
CA PRO A 2 11.93 -39.67 1.75
C PRO A 2 10.87 -38.56 1.73
N ALA A 3 10.44 -38.14 0.54
CA ALA A 3 9.52 -37.00 0.38
C ALA A 3 8.18 -37.20 1.11
N THR A 4 7.69 -38.44 1.18
CA THR A 4 6.47 -38.81 1.91
C THR A 4 6.62 -38.64 3.41
N VAL A 5 7.76 -39.05 3.97
CA VAL A 5 8.09 -38.89 5.40
C VAL A 5 8.27 -37.41 5.73
N ALA A 6 8.99 -36.66 4.89
CA ALA A 6 9.15 -35.22 5.06
C ALA A 6 7.78 -34.52 5.09
N ARG A 7 6.90 -34.83 4.13
CA ARG A 7 5.56 -34.22 4.07
C ARG A 7 4.67 -34.61 5.26
N ALA A 8 4.71 -35.88 5.68
CA ALA A 8 3.96 -36.33 6.85
C ALA A 8 4.47 -35.67 8.14
N ALA A 9 5.79 -35.54 8.29
CA ALA A 9 6.40 -34.85 9.43
C ALA A 9 6.09 -33.34 9.42
N THR A 10 6.07 -32.68 8.26
CA THR A 10 5.62 -31.28 8.14
C THR A 10 4.16 -31.13 8.56
N ALA A 11 3.27 -32.02 8.09
CA ALA A 11 1.87 -32.00 8.48
C ALA A 11 1.69 -32.27 9.99
N ALA A 12 2.41 -33.24 10.55
CA ALA A 12 2.37 -33.55 11.98
C ALA A 12 2.87 -32.39 12.84
N GLY A 13 3.99 -31.75 12.45
CA GLY A 13 4.50 -30.56 13.13
C GLY A 13 3.48 -29.41 13.12
N ALA A 14 2.87 -29.13 11.96
CA ALA A 14 1.89 -28.07 11.84
C ALA A 14 0.60 -28.38 12.63
N ALA A 15 0.17 -29.65 12.66
CA ALA A 15 -0.95 -30.09 13.50
C ALA A 15 -0.65 -29.99 15.00
N LEU A 16 0.59 -30.28 15.43
CA LEU A 16 1.03 -30.08 16.81
C LEU A 16 0.99 -28.60 17.20
N THR A 17 1.50 -27.71 16.35
CA THR A 17 1.43 -26.26 16.60
C THR A 17 -0.02 -25.76 16.61
N LEU A 18 -0.89 -26.29 15.73
CA LEU A 18 -2.32 -25.97 15.76
C LEU A 18 -2.97 -26.43 17.06
N GLY A 19 -2.69 -27.65 17.52
CA GLY A 19 -3.20 -28.14 18.79
C GLY A 19 -2.71 -27.31 19.98
N SER A 20 -1.48 -26.79 19.91
CA SER A 20 -0.89 -25.98 20.97
C SER A 20 -1.60 -24.64 21.17
N THR A 21 -2.28 -24.10 20.16
CA THR A 21 -3.00 -22.80 20.29
C THR A 21 -4.22 -22.91 21.19
N PHE A 22 -4.69 -24.12 21.48
CA PHE A 22 -5.79 -24.37 22.43
C PHE A 22 -5.29 -24.66 23.86
N LEU A 23 -3.98 -24.61 24.08
CA LEU A 23 -3.35 -24.77 25.40
C LEU A 23 -2.86 -23.41 25.92
N ALA A 24 -2.76 -23.29 27.25
CA ALA A 24 -2.18 -22.11 27.88
C ALA A 24 -0.71 -21.94 27.46
N TRP A 25 -0.32 -20.71 27.13
CA TRP A 25 1.06 -20.35 26.76
C TRP A 25 1.77 -19.57 27.86
N THR A 26 1.01 -18.87 28.71
CA THR A 26 1.51 -18.18 29.90
C THR A 26 0.77 -18.65 31.14
N TRP A 27 1.44 -18.62 32.29
CA TRP A 27 0.81 -18.87 33.57
C TRP A 27 0.05 -17.65 34.12
N THR A 28 0.38 -16.45 33.62
CA THR A 28 -0.18 -15.18 34.09
C THR A 28 -0.88 -14.40 32.97
N ALA A 29 -1.96 -13.72 33.33
CA ALA A 29 -2.72 -12.80 32.47
C ALA A 29 -2.03 -11.43 32.30
N LYS A 30 -0.84 -11.24 32.90
CA LYS A 30 -0.05 -10.00 32.75
C LYS A 30 0.44 -9.78 31.32
N PHE A 31 0.58 -10.84 30.52
CA PHE A 31 0.94 -10.70 29.11
C PHE A 31 -0.29 -10.20 28.32
N PRO A 32 -0.13 -9.22 27.43
CA PRO A 32 -1.24 -8.67 26.65
C PRO A 32 -1.99 -9.75 25.83
N GLY A 33 -3.32 -9.70 25.88
CA GLY A 33 -4.20 -10.62 25.13
C GLY A 33 -4.51 -11.96 25.82
N ASP A 34 -4.21 -12.08 27.11
CA ASP A 34 -4.53 -13.22 28.00
C ASP A 34 -4.32 -14.61 27.37
N LEU A 35 -3.08 -15.08 27.42
CA LEU A 35 -2.68 -16.38 26.88
C LEU A 35 -2.74 -17.51 27.92
N THR A 36 -3.47 -17.31 29.03
CA THR A 36 -3.65 -18.31 30.09
C THR A 36 -4.79 -19.29 29.81
N VAL A 37 -5.69 -18.94 28.88
CA VAL A 37 -6.94 -19.65 28.64
C VAL A 37 -6.70 -20.92 27.80
N THR A 38 -7.30 -22.02 28.22
CA THR A 38 -7.36 -23.27 27.45
C THR A 38 -8.68 -23.36 26.69
N GLY A 39 -8.63 -23.81 25.44
CA GLY A 39 -9.81 -24.01 24.58
C GLY A 39 -10.29 -22.81 23.77
N TYR A 40 -9.88 -21.58 24.09
CA TYR A 40 -10.22 -20.38 23.31
C TYR A 40 -8.94 -19.59 22.96
N PRO A 41 -8.41 -19.72 21.72
CA PRO A 41 -7.19 -19.02 21.33
C PRO A 41 -7.41 -17.51 21.31
N GLY A 42 -6.57 -16.78 22.07
CA GLY A 42 -6.57 -15.32 22.15
C GLY A 42 -5.33 -14.71 21.50
N GLY A 43 -5.50 -13.52 20.92
CA GLY A 43 -4.39 -12.69 20.44
C GLY A 43 -3.38 -13.40 19.52
N LEU A 44 -2.15 -13.59 20.00
CA LEU A 44 -1.07 -14.27 19.25
C LEU A 44 -1.38 -15.74 18.93
N GLN A 45 -2.19 -16.45 19.75
CA GLN A 45 -2.60 -17.83 19.47
C GLN A 45 -3.48 -17.94 18.21
N VAL A 46 -4.27 -16.91 17.89
CA VAL A 46 -5.10 -16.88 16.67
C VAL A 46 -4.21 -16.79 15.44
N LEU A 47 -3.16 -15.97 15.49
CA LEU A 47 -2.23 -15.79 14.37
C LEU A 47 -1.43 -17.07 14.08
N THR A 48 -0.97 -17.78 15.11
CA THR A 48 -0.31 -19.07 14.95
C THR A 48 -1.27 -20.16 14.50
N LEU A 49 -2.54 -20.13 14.94
CA LEU A 49 -3.58 -21.04 14.47
C LEU A 49 -3.79 -20.88 12.97
N VAL A 50 -3.93 -19.63 12.50
CA VAL A 50 -4.07 -19.32 11.07
C VAL A 50 -2.84 -19.77 10.30
N GLY A 51 -1.63 -19.51 10.82
CA GLY A 51 -0.38 -19.95 10.20
C GLY A 51 -0.23 -21.47 10.10
N ALA A 52 -0.61 -22.18 11.16
CA ALA A 52 -0.57 -23.63 11.21
C ALA A 52 -1.60 -24.25 10.25
N ALA A 53 -2.83 -23.72 10.24
CA ALA A 53 -3.89 -24.14 9.33
C ALA A 53 -3.50 -23.90 7.86
N LEU A 54 -2.94 -22.74 7.54
CA LEU A 54 -2.48 -22.41 6.19
C LEU A 54 -1.31 -23.32 5.75
N THR A 55 -0.37 -23.61 6.64
CA THR A 55 0.72 -24.56 6.38
C THR A 55 0.20 -25.98 6.15
N LEU A 56 -0.77 -26.42 6.96
CA LEU A 56 -1.45 -27.71 6.79
C LEU A 56 -2.18 -27.79 5.44
N LEU A 57 -2.95 -26.76 5.07
CA LEU A 57 -3.68 -26.71 3.79
C LEU A 57 -2.74 -26.83 2.59
N PHE A 58 -1.61 -26.10 2.59
CA PHE A 58 -0.62 -26.24 1.53
C PHE A 58 0.04 -27.61 1.53
N THR A 59 0.37 -28.16 2.69
CA THR A 59 0.98 -29.49 2.80
C THR A 59 0.04 -30.58 2.29
N LEU A 60 -1.25 -30.48 2.63
CA LEU A 60 -2.32 -31.37 2.15
C LEU A 60 -2.56 -31.24 0.64
N SER A 61 -2.41 -30.05 0.07
CA SER A 61 -2.50 -29.85 -1.38
C SER A 61 -1.47 -30.71 -2.15
N GLY A 62 -0.28 -30.90 -1.57
CA GLY A 62 0.77 -31.73 -2.15
C GLY A 62 0.43 -33.23 -2.21
N TYR A 63 -0.48 -33.74 -1.37
CA TYR A 63 -0.95 -35.13 -1.43
C TYR A 63 -1.87 -35.41 -2.63
N GLY A 64 -2.22 -34.38 -3.42
CA GLY A 64 -2.97 -34.57 -4.65
C GLY A 64 -4.46 -34.89 -4.44
N ILE A 65 -5.00 -34.58 -3.26
CA ILE A 65 -6.43 -34.74 -2.92
C ILE A 65 -7.30 -33.98 -3.94
N LYS A 66 -8.31 -34.65 -4.49
CA LYS A 66 -9.26 -34.06 -5.45
C LYS A 66 -10.01 -32.91 -4.75
N GLY A 67 -9.65 -31.67 -5.06
CA GLY A 67 -10.23 -30.47 -4.45
C GLY A 67 -9.24 -29.52 -3.79
N LEU A 68 -8.03 -29.95 -3.42
CA LEU A 68 -7.00 -29.05 -2.87
C LEU A 68 -5.94 -28.62 -3.89
N ARG A 69 -5.89 -29.27 -5.06
CA ARG A 69 -4.93 -28.96 -6.14
C ARG A 69 -5.06 -27.54 -6.71
N TRP A 70 -6.19 -26.86 -6.50
CA TRP A 70 -6.34 -25.48 -6.96
C TRP A 70 -5.55 -24.47 -6.12
N LEU A 71 -5.13 -24.85 -4.90
CA LEU A 71 -4.39 -24.00 -3.97
C LEU A 71 -2.92 -23.79 -4.38
N THR A 72 -2.33 -24.72 -5.14
CA THR A 72 -0.91 -24.70 -5.50
C THR A 72 -0.69 -24.86 -7.01
N PRO A 73 -1.16 -23.91 -7.83
CA PRO A 73 -1.05 -23.99 -9.29
C PRO A 73 0.34 -23.77 -9.90
N GLY A 74 1.28 -23.19 -9.14
CA GLY A 74 2.68 -23.05 -9.53
C GLY A 74 3.52 -24.17 -8.93
N GLY A 75 3.99 -23.97 -7.69
CA GLY A 75 4.75 -24.97 -6.93
C GLY A 75 3.97 -25.53 -5.74
N THR A 76 4.16 -26.81 -5.43
CA THR A 76 3.50 -27.48 -4.29
C THR A 76 4.28 -27.40 -2.99
N ASN A 77 5.61 -27.34 -3.03
CA ASN A 77 6.46 -27.47 -1.85
C ASN A 77 7.04 -26.12 -1.40
N SER A 78 7.33 -25.20 -2.31
CA SER A 78 7.87 -23.88 -1.96
C SER A 78 6.90 -23.03 -1.11
N PRO A 79 5.56 -23.03 -1.35
CA PRO A 79 4.60 -22.35 -0.47
C PRO A 79 4.56 -22.96 0.93
N VAL A 80 4.73 -24.28 1.05
CA VAL A 80 4.77 -24.98 2.34
C VAL A 80 5.96 -24.52 3.17
N ARG A 81 7.15 -24.41 2.55
CA ARG A 81 8.36 -23.92 3.25
C ARG A 81 8.19 -22.49 3.74
N LEU A 82 7.62 -21.61 2.92
CA LEU A 82 7.38 -20.21 3.30
C LEU A 82 6.35 -20.08 4.42
N ALA A 83 5.26 -20.84 4.34
CA ALA A 83 4.25 -20.89 5.40
C ALA A 83 4.84 -21.44 6.71
N ALA A 84 5.67 -22.50 6.64
CA ALA A 84 6.37 -23.06 7.79
C ALA A 84 7.35 -22.05 8.42
N LEU A 85 8.09 -21.29 7.62
CA LEU A 85 8.96 -20.22 8.12
C LEU A 85 8.16 -19.10 8.79
N GLY A 86 7.00 -18.73 8.24
CA GLY A 86 6.08 -17.78 8.87
C GLY A 86 5.51 -18.29 10.20
N LEU A 87 5.14 -19.57 10.26
CA LEU A 87 4.68 -20.22 11.49
C LEU A 87 5.75 -20.22 12.57
N LEU A 88 6.99 -20.60 12.23
CA LEU A 88 8.12 -20.57 13.15
C LEU A 88 8.50 -19.15 13.56
N GLY A 89 8.49 -18.19 12.62
CA GLY A 89 8.76 -16.79 12.93
C GLY A 89 7.75 -16.21 13.93
N THR A 90 6.45 -16.48 13.70
CA THR A 90 5.38 -16.00 14.58
C THR A 90 5.44 -16.68 15.96
N MET A 91 5.66 -17.99 16.00
CA MET A 91 5.77 -18.74 17.25
C MET A 91 7.03 -18.37 18.04
N GLY A 92 8.17 -18.27 17.37
CA GLY A 92 9.45 -17.85 17.97
C GLY A 92 9.39 -16.43 18.51
N PHE A 93 8.79 -15.50 17.76
CA PHE A 93 8.51 -14.15 18.24
C PHE A 93 7.61 -14.16 19.47
N THR A 94 6.53 -14.94 19.46
CA THR A 94 5.61 -15.01 20.60
C THR A 94 6.31 -15.51 21.87
N VAL A 95 7.07 -16.59 21.77
CA VAL A 95 7.85 -17.13 22.91
C VAL A 95 8.87 -16.11 23.40
N GLY A 96 9.54 -15.41 22.49
CA GLY A 96 10.48 -14.34 22.82
C GLY A 96 9.82 -13.15 23.53
N ALA A 97 8.69 -12.67 23.01
CA ALA A 97 7.92 -11.57 23.58
C ALA A 97 7.45 -11.90 25.00
N ILE A 98 6.85 -13.09 25.19
CA ILE A 98 6.45 -13.59 26.52
C ILE A 98 7.65 -13.62 27.48
N SER A 99 8.80 -14.10 27.01
CA SER A 99 10.00 -14.23 27.84
C SER A 99 10.58 -12.88 28.24
N VAL A 100 10.54 -11.88 27.35
CA VAL A 100 11.04 -10.52 27.64
C VAL A 100 10.08 -9.78 28.57
N GLU A 101 8.78 -9.83 28.29
CA GLU A 101 7.78 -9.04 29.00
C GLU A 101 7.45 -9.59 30.40
N LEU A 102 7.47 -10.91 30.57
CA LEU A 102 7.25 -11.55 31.87
C LEU A 102 8.53 -11.81 32.67
N GLY A 103 9.71 -11.43 32.15
CA GLY A 103 10.98 -11.51 32.88
C GLY A 103 11.59 -12.92 32.95
N GLY A 104 11.38 -13.75 31.92
CA GLY A 104 12.10 -15.01 31.72
C GLY A 104 11.27 -16.12 31.11
N VAL A 105 11.98 -17.14 30.57
CA VAL A 105 11.38 -18.35 29.96
C VAL A 105 10.59 -19.22 30.95
N VAL A 106 10.75 -18.98 32.26
CA VAL A 106 10.06 -19.74 33.32
C VAL A 106 8.54 -19.52 33.27
N ASN A 107 8.09 -18.41 32.69
CA ASN A 107 6.66 -18.08 32.58
C ASN A 107 5.95 -18.77 31.41
N LEU A 108 6.68 -19.57 30.62
CA LEU A 108 6.13 -20.32 29.49
C LEU A 108 5.46 -21.62 29.97
N GLU A 109 4.18 -21.76 29.67
CA GLU A 109 3.42 -22.99 29.91
C GLU A 109 3.68 -24.05 28.81
N PRO A 110 3.31 -25.33 29.02
CA PRO A 110 3.54 -26.41 28.07
C PRO A 110 3.00 -26.12 26.66
N GLY A 111 1.92 -25.36 26.53
CA GLY A 111 1.37 -25.00 25.21
C GLY A 111 2.34 -24.19 24.36
N ALA A 112 3.12 -23.29 24.97
CA ALA A 112 4.14 -22.51 24.25
C ALA A 112 5.30 -23.40 23.78
N TRP A 113 5.75 -24.34 24.62
CA TRP A 113 6.82 -25.28 24.25
C TRP A 113 6.39 -26.26 23.16
N ILE A 114 5.19 -26.84 23.28
CA ILE A 114 4.63 -27.74 22.27
C ILE A 114 4.50 -27.02 20.93
N GLY A 115 4.01 -25.78 20.95
CA GLY A 115 3.87 -24.97 19.74
C GLY A 115 5.20 -24.67 19.06
N LEU A 116 6.21 -24.28 19.85
CA LEU A 116 7.56 -24.00 19.35
C LEU A 116 8.22 -25.25 18.77
N VAL A 117 8.17 -26.38 19.46
CA VAL A 117 8.71 -27.66 18.98
C VAL A 117 7.98 -28.10 17.72
N GLY A 118 6.65 -28.00 17.68
CA GLY A 118 5.86 -28.29 16.48
C GLY A 118 6.27 -27.41 15.29
N ALA A 119 6.52 -26.12 15.51
CA ALA A 119 6.91 -25.20 14.46
C ALA A 119 8.33 -25.49 13.94
N ILE A 120 9.27 -25.85 14.83
CA ILE A 120 10.62 -26.29 14.47
C ILE A 120 10.57 -27.56 13.64
N ILE A 121 9.80 -28.57 14.07
CA ILE A 121 9.59 -29.82 13.32
C ILE A 121 9.04 -29.50 11.93
N THR A 122 8.05 -28.60 11.85
CA THR A 122 7.43 -28.19 10.58
C THR A 122 8.46 -27.64 9.60
N VAL A 123 9.30 -26.69 10.04
CA VAL A 123 10.35 -26.09 9.20
C VAL A 123 11.39 -27.13 8.80
N VAL A 124 11.96 -27.86 9.76
CA VAL A 124 13.01 -28.86 9.52
C VAL A 124 12.53 -29.94 8.55
N ALA A 125 11.32 -30.45 8.73
CA ALA A 125 10.72 -31.42 7.83
C ALA A 125 10.45 -30.82 6.43
N SER A 126 10.01 -29.56 6.34
CA SER A 126 9.73 -28.90 5.05
C SER A 126 10.98 -28.70 4.20
N LEU A 127 12.15 -28.55 4.82
CA LEU A 127 13.45 -28.49 4.12
C LEU A 127 13.79 -29.83 3.44
N GLY A 128 13.24 -30.94 3.94
CA GLY A 128 13.38 -32.27 3.33
C GLY A 128 12.46 -32.53 2.12
N LEU A 129 11.56 -31.61 1.78
CA LEU A 129 10.71 -31.74 0.60
C LEU A 129 11.53 -31.60 -0.71
N PRO A 130 11.04 -32.15 -1.84
CA PRO A 130 11.66 -31.91 -3.16
C PRO A 130 11.65 -30.44 -3.57
N HIS A 131 12.59 -30.02 -4.41
CA HIS A 131 12.60 -28.67 -4.98
C HIS A 131 11.58 -28.58 -6.12
N ASP A 132 10.85 -27.47 -6.20
CA ASP A 132 9.87 -27.25 -7.29
C ASP A 132 10.54 -26.77 -8.59
N GLN A 133 11.82 -26.35 -8.53
CA GLN A 133 12.64 -25.97 -9.68
C GLN A 133 14.06 -26.54 -9.56
N ASP A 134 14.60 -26.98 -10.69
CA ASP A 134 15.99 -27.43 -10.80
C ASP A 134 16.97 -26.26 -10.69
N ILE A 135 18.15 -26.51 -10.13
CA ILE A 135 19.22 -25.50 -10.02
C ILE A 135 19.90 -25.42 -11.39
N THR A 136 19.69 -24.31 -12.10
CA THR A 136 20.11 -24.16 -13.50
C THR A 136 21.59 -23.84 -13.71
N ASP A 137 22.36 -23.46 -12.67
CA ASP A 137 23.59 -22.67 -12.94
C ASP A 137 24.83 -22.89 -12.05
N THR A 138 24.94 -24.00 -11.28
CA THR A 138 26.22 -24.30 -10.57
C THR A 138 26.48 -25.80 -10.46
N THR A 139 27.72 -26.23 -10.75
CA THR A 139 28.19 -27.60 -10.54
C THR A 139 28.31 -27.95 -9.05
N THR A 140 28.43 -26.95 -8.17
CA THR A 140 28.35 -27.12 -6.71
C THR A 140 27.68 -25.89 -6.05
N PRO A 141 26.34 -25.87 -5.89
CA PRO A 141 25.65 -24.75 -5.27
C PRO A 141 25.98 -24.63 -3.78
N SER A 142 26.18 -23.41 -3.30
CA SER A 142 26.40 -23.12 -1.88
C SER A 142 25.14 -23.49 -1.04
N PRO A 143 25.27 -23.75 0.28
CA PRO A 143 24.11 -24.06 1.12
C PRO A 143 23.02 -22.98 1.08
N LEU A 144 23.44 -21.72 0.99
CA LEU A 144 22.55 -20.57 0.91
C LEU A 144 21.83 -20.50 -0.45
N GLU A 145 22.52 -20.79 -1.56
CA GLU A 145 21.89 -20.89 -2.88
C GLU A 145 20.86 -22.03 -2.95
N LYS A 146 21.18 -23.19 -2.38
CA LYS A 146 20.23 -24.32 -2.29
C LYS A 146 18.98 -23.90 -1.53
N PHE A 147 19.15 -23.23 -0.38
CA PHE A 147 18.03 -22.72 0.40
C PHE A 147 17.22 -21.68 -0.37
N LEU A 148 17.85 -20.67 -0.97
CA LEU A 148 17.15 -19.65 -1.75
C LEU A 148 16.42 -20.24 -2.96
N ASN A 149 17.00 -21.25 -3.63
CA ASN A 149 16.35 -21.96 -4.72
C ASN A 149 15.14 -22.78 -4.24
N SER A 150 15.21 -23.36 -3.03
CA SER A 150 14.09 -24.07 -2.41
C SER A 150 12.87 -23.19 -2.16
N LEU A 151 13.02 -21.86 -2.15
CA LEU A 151 11.92 -20.90 -2.02
C LEU A 151 11.36 -20.43 -3.38
N ARG A 152 11.97 -20.83 -4.49
CA ARG A 152 11.50 -20.53 -5.85
C ARG A 152 10.42 -21.51 -6.27
N ALA A 153 9.49 -21.04 -7.09
CA ALA A 153 8.39 -21.84 -7.62
C ALA A 153 8.23 -21.53 -9.11
N PRO A 154 7.86 -22.52 -9.94
CA PRO A 154 7.61 -22.30 -11.35
C PRO A 154 6.40 -21.39 -11.58
N ALA A 155 6.38 -20.76 -12.76
CA ALA A 155 5.23 -19.96 -13.17
C ALA A 155 3.99 -20.86 -13.24
N PRO A 156 2.84 -20.41 -12.70
CA PRO A 156 1.64 -21.24 -12.69
C PRO A 156 1.16 -21.51 -14.11
N GLY A 157 0.71 -22.74 -14.36
CA GLY A 157 0.09 -23.12 -15.62
C GLY A 157 -1.21 -22.36 -15.89
N ARG A 158 -1.65 -22.33 -17.16
CA ARG A 158 -2.91 -21.67 -17.56
C ARG A 158 -4.07 -22.18 -16.68
N PRO A 159 -4.83 -21.28 -16.03
CA PRO A 159 -5.95 -21.69 -15.19
C PRO A 159 -6.99 -22.42 -16.03
N LYS A 160 -7.64 -23.43 -15.44
CA LYS A 160 -8.84 -24.02 -16.03
C LYS A 160 -9.91 -22.95 -16.08
N GLU A 161 -10.53 -22.76 -17.24
CA GLU A 161 -11.61 -21.78 -17.39
C GLU A 161 -12.77 -22.14 -16.46
N LEU A 162 -13.12 -21.19 -15.59
CA LEU A 162 -14.27 -21.29 -14.69
C LEU A 162 -15.45 -20.52 -15.31
N PRO A 163 -16.69 -20.86 -14.94
CA PRO A 163 -17.85 -20.04 -15.29
C PRO A 163 -17.67 -18.59 -14.83
N SER A 164 -18.14 -17.62 -15.62
CA SER A 164 -17.95 -16.18 -15.33
C SER A 164 -18.46 -15.76 -13.95
N TRP A 165 -19.57 -16.32 -13.48
CA TRP A 165 -20.11 -16.03 -12.14
C TRP A 165 -19.15 -16.48 -11.03
N ALA A 166 -18.44 -17.60 -11.22
CA ALA A 166 -17.48 -18.11 -10.24
C ALA A 166 -16.20 -17.25 -10.22
N GLU A 167 -15.74 -16.78 -11.38
CA GLU A 167 -14.62 -15.84 -11.47
C GLU A 167 -14.93 -14.51 -10.75
N ILE A 168 -16.16 -13.99 -10.89
CA ILE A 168 -16.61 -12.78 -10.19
C ILE A 168 -16.70 -13.02 -8.67
N LEU A 169 -17.26 -14.15 -8.22
CA LEU A 169 -17.30 -14.49 -6.80
C LEU A 169 -15.89 -14.64 -6.20
N ILE A 170 -14.92 -15.16 -6.94
CA ILE A 170 -13.52 -15.22 -6.51
C ILE A 170 -12.95 -13.81 -6.30
N ILE A 171 -13.25 -12.86 -7.20
CA ILE A 171 -12.84 -11.46 -7.03
C ILE A 171 -13.45 -10.87 -5.76
N VAL A 172 -14.76 -11.01 -5.57
CA VAL A 172 -15.46 -10.46 -4.39
C VAL A 172 -14.94 -11.08 -3.10
N ALA A 173 -14.79 -12.41 -3.06
CA ALA A 173 -14.22 -13.11 -1.91
C ALA A 173 -12.78 -12.68 -1.63
N ALA A 174 -11.95 -12.49 -2.66
CA ALA A 174 -10.57 -12.04 -2.48
C ALA A 174 -10.48 -10.63 -1.89
N PHE A 175 -11.32 -9.69 -2.36
CA PHE A 175 -11.39 -8.34 -1.78
C PHE A 175 -11.98 -8.36 -0.36
N GLY A 176 -12.98 -9.20 -0.08
CA GLY A 176 -13.54 -9.37 1.27
C GLY A 176 -12.53 -9.95 2.26
N ILE A 177 -11.76 -10.97 1.86
CA ILE A 177 -10.66 -11.52 2.66
C ILE A 177 -9.56 -10.46 2.85
N GLY A 178 -9.21 -9.73 1.79
CA GLY A 178 -8.24 -8.63 1.88
C GLY A 178 -8.67 -7.55 2.87
N LEU A 179 -9.94 -7.14 2.83
CA LEU A 179 -10.54 -6.20 3.77
C LEU A 179 -10.46 -6.74 5.20
N PHE A 180 -10.87 -7.99 5.43
CA PHE A 180 -10.82 -8.63 6.75
C PHE A 180 -9.39 -8.65 7.32
N VAL A 181 -8.40 -9.05 6.50
CA VAL A 181 -6.99 -9.08 6.91
C VAL A 181 -6.51 -7.68 7.29
N VAL A 182 -6.81 -6.66 6.47
CA VAL A 182 -6.44 -5.26 6.74
C VAL A 182 -7.12 -4.75 8.02
N THR A 183 -8.43 -4.98 8.18
CA THR A 183 -9.19 -4.59 9.37
C THR A 183 -8.60 -5.22 10.63
N TYR A 184 -8.30 -6.52 10.61
CA TYR A 184 -7.65 -7.19 11.73
C TYR A 184 -6.30 -6.56 12.08
N GLY A 185 -5.49 -6.20 11.08
CA GLY A 185 -4.20 -5.53 11.29
C GLY A 185 -4.29 -4.11 11.86
N ILE A 186 -5.40 -3.41 11.61
CA ILE A 186 -5.66 -2.07 12.16
C ILE A 186 -6.11 -2.18 13.62
N ASP A 187 -7.06 -3.08 13.89
CA ASP A 187 -7.73 -3.34 15.18
C ASP A 187 -6.85 -4.08 16.21
N THR A 188 -5.57 -4.32 15.90
CA THR A 188 -4.64 -4.96 16.83
C THR A 188 -4.50 -4.13 18.11
N ALA A 189 -4.87 -4.71 19.25
CA ALA A 189 -4.93 -4.01 20.53
C ALA A 189 -3.56 -3.65 21.14
N TYR A 190 -2.49 -4.37 20.81
CA TYR A 190 -1.16 -4.18 21.41
C TYR A 190 -0.01 -4.45 20.42
N PRO A 191 1.21 -3.89 20.66
CA PRO A 191 2.32 -3.93 19.71
C PRO A 191 2.79 -5.35 19.35
N GLU A 192 2.85 -6.26 20.31
CA GLU A 192 3.31 -7.63 20.13
C GLU A 192 2.39 -8.37 19.14
N LEU A 193 1.07 -8.18 19.27
CA LEU A 193 0.11 -8.75 18.34
C LEU A 193 0.27 -8.20 16.93
N PHE A 194 0.54 -6.91 16.79
CA PHE A 194 0.77 -6.29 15.49
C PHE A 194 2.05 -6.83 14.82
N VAL A 195 3.15 -7.00 15.57
CA VAL A 195 4.39 -7.58 15.04
C VAL A 195 4.17 -9.04 14.61
N GLY A 196 3.49 -9.84 15.44
CA GLY A 196 3.09 -11.20 15.07
C GLY A 196 2.23 -11.23 13.80
N TYR A 197 1.28 -10.30 13.66
CA TYR A 197 0.42 -10.15 12.49
C TYR A 197 1.22 -9.83 11.23
N LEU A 198 2.22 -8.94 11.31
CA LEU A 198 3.09 -8.61 10.18
C LEU A 198 3.94 -9.79 9.73
N ILE A 199 4.52 -10.56 10.67
CA ILE A 199 5.31 -11.74 10.36
C ILE A 199 4.44 -12.75 9.61
N ILE A 200 3.29 -13.13 10.17
CA ILE A 200 2.48 -14.17 9.55
C ILE A 200 1.89 -13.72 8.22
N THR A 201 1.41 -12.47 8.13
CA THR A 201 0.82 -11.93 6.89
C THR A 201 1.87 -11.79 5.80
N GLY A 202 3.08 -11.33 6.13
CA GLY A 202 4.18 -11.22 5.15
C GLY A 202 4.58 -12.57 4.56
N PHE A 203 4.75 -13.60 5.40
CA PHE A 203 5.05 -14.96 4.94
C PHE A 203 3.86 -15.61 4.22
N ALA A 204 2.63 -15.42 4.70
CA ALA A 204 1.42 -15.94 4.07
C ALA A 204 1.21 -15.34 2.68
N VAL A 205 1.35 -14.02 2.53
CA VAL A 205 1.28 -13.34 1.24
C VAL A 205 2.36 -13.88 0.31
N THR A 206 3.60 -13.98 0.77
CA THR A 206 4.71 -14.53 -0.05
C THR A 206 4.44 -15.99 -0.46
N ALA A 207 3.91 -16.81 0.44
CA ALA A 207 3.50 -18.18 0.15
C ALA A 207 2.37 -18.23 -0.89
N LEU A 208 1.36 -17.36 -0.81
CA LEU A 208 0.28 -17.23 -1.79
C LEU A 208 0.80 -16.80 -3.18
N PHE A 209 1.79 -15.90 -3.22
CA PHE A 209 2.48 -15.51 -4.45
C PHE A 209 3.22 -16.70 -5.08
N LYS A 210 4.01 -17.45 -4.29
CA LYS A 210 4.73 -18.64 -4.78
C LYS A 210 3.83 -19.81 -5.11
N ALA A 211 2.68 -19.91 -4.46
CA ALA A 211 1.66 -20.89 -4.81
C ALA A 211 1.09 -20.61 -6.21
N GLY A 212 1.15 -19.37 -6.69
CA GLY A 212 0.60 -18.94 -7.97
C GLY A 212 -0.87 -18.48 -7.89
N LEU A 213 -1.44 -18.41 -6.68
CA LEU A 213 -2.80 -17.92 -6.44
C LEU A 213 -2.94 -16.44 -6.78
N MET A 214 -1.94 -15.61 -6.40
CA MET A 214 -1.94 -14.19 -6.73
C MET A 214 -1.85 -13.93 -8.24
N ALA A 215 -1.10 -14.76 -8.97
CA ALA A 215 -1.03 -14.66 -10.43
C ALA A 215 -2.37 -15.03 -11.10
N ARG A 216 -3.06 -16.06 -10.59
CA ARG A 216 -4.42 -16.40 -11.04
C ARG A 216 -5.41 -15.28 -10.73
N LEU A 217 -5.40 -14.77 -9.51
CA LEU A 217 -6.26 -13.65 -9.12
C LEU A 217 -5.99 -12.44 -10.00
N SER A 218 -4.72 -12.11 -10.28
CA SER A 218 -4.33 -11.02 -11.18
C SER A 218 -4.82 -11.22 -12.61
N ALA A 219 -4.77 -12.45 -13.14
CA ALA A 219 -5.31 -12.76 -14.47
C ALA A 219 -6.84 -12.55 -14.52
N ILE A 220 -7.55 -13.02 -13.49
CA ILE A 220 -9.01 -12.87 -13.37
C ILE A 220 -9.40 -11.40 -13.20
N THR A 221 -8.71 -10.65 -12.34
CA THR A 221 -8.98 -9.21 -12.12
C THR A 221 -8.64 -8.38 -13.35
N THR A 222 -7.64 -8.76 -14.15
CA THR A 222 -7.34 -8.08 -15.42
C THR A 222 -8.44 -8.34 -16.45
N LYS A 223 -8.97 -9.57 -16.52
CA LYS A 223 -10.11 -9.94 -17.38
C LYS A 223 -11.37 -9.15 -17.03
N TYR A 224 -11.66 -8.98 -15.74
CA TYR A 224 -12.81 -8.21 -15.24
C TYR A 224 -12.40 -6.93 -14.52
N ARG A 225 -11.58 -6.09 -15.18
CA ARG A 225 -10.99 -4.89 -14.56
C ARG A 225 -12.03 -3.95 -13.95
N SER A 226 -13.15 -3.71 -14.63
CA SER A 226 -14.23 -2.85 -14.12
C SER A 226 -14.85 -3.41 -12.84
N ILE A 227 -15.13 -4.71 -12.81
CA ILE A 227 -15.70 -5.40 -11.64
C ILE A 227 -14.68 -5.43 -10.50
N ALA A 228 -13.40 -5.66 -10.78
CA ALA A 228 -12.35 -5.66 -9.76
C ALA A 228 -12.20 -4.26 -9.10
N VAL A 229 -12.24 -3.20 -9.90
CA VAL A 229 -12.22 -1.82 -9.39
C VAL A 229 -13.49 -1.53 -8.59
N ALA A 230 -14.66 -1.93 -9.07
CA ALA A 230 -15.91 -1.78 -8.34
C ALA A 230 -15.89 -2.54 -7.01
N ALA A 231 -15.42 -3.80 -7.00
CA ALA A 231 -15.28 -4.61 -5.79
C ALA A 231 -14.31 -3.98 -4.79
N ALA A 232 -13.21 -3.38 -5.24
CA ALA A 232 -12.28 -2.64 -4.37
C ALA A 232 -12.96 -1.44 -3.70
N PHE A 233 -13.71 -0.64 -4.46
CA PHE A 233 -14.45 0.50 -3.91
C PHE A 233 -15.60 0.08 -3.00
N VAL A 234 -16.30 -1.00 -3.32
CA VAL A 234 -17.33 -1.57 -2.45
C VAL A 234 -16.72 -2.06 -1.14
N ALA A 235 -15.60 -2.79 -1.20
CA ALA A 235 -14.88 -3.22 0.01
C ALA A 235 -14.44 -2.02 0.87
N ALA A 236 -13.92 -0.96 0.23
CA ALA A 236 -13.60 0.29 0.94
C ALA A 236 -14.84 0.96 1.53
N ALA A 237 -15.97 1.00 0.82
CA ALA A 237 -17.22 1.55 1.34
C ALA A 237 -17.80 0.73 2.51
N VAL A 238 -17.56 -0.59 2.55
CA VAL A 238 -17.98 -1.44 3.68
C VAL A 238 -17.08 -1.23 4.91
N PHE A 239 -15.85 -0.75 4.74
CA PHE A 239 -14.86 -0.63 5.83
C PHE A 239 -15.37 0.10 7.09
N PRO A 240 -16.02 1.28 7.02
CA PRO A 240 -16.46 1.99 8.23
C PRO A 240 -17.51 1.21 9.03
N PHE A 241 -18.34 0.40 8.35
CA PHE A 241 -19.36 -0.42 9.02
C PHE A 241 -18.77 -1.60 9.79
N THR A 242 -17.50 -1.95 9.56
CA THR A 242 -16.83 -3.01 10.32
C THR A 242 -16.08 -2.46 11.54
N GLN A 243 -16.00 -1.14 11.72
CA GLN A 243 -15.26 -0.53 12.83
C GLN A 243 -16.19 -0.21 14.00
N SER A 244 -15.74 -0.52 15.21
CA SER A 244 -16.43 -0.15 16.46
C SER A 244 -15.92 1.16 17.06
N THR A 245 -14.75 1.65 16.63
CA THR A 245 -14.05 2.79 17.24
C THR A 245 -13.70 3.84 16.21
N ASP A 246 -13.98 5.11 16.54
CA ASP A 246 -13.73 6.27 15.68
C ASP A 246 -12.25 6.48 15.32
N GLN A 247 -11.32 6.06 16.18
CA GLN A 247 -9.88 6.21 15.96
C GLN A 247 -9.40 5.49 14.69
N TYR A 248 -9.89 4.27 14.43
CA TYR A 248 -9.50 3.52 13.24
C TYR A 248 -10.06 4.13 11.97
N THR A 249 -11.28 4.66 12.06
CA THR A 249 -11.90 5.41 10.97
C THR A 249 -11.14 6.70 10.67
N LEU A 250 -10.71 7.44 11.70
CA LEU A 250 -9.85 8.63 11.53
C LEU A 250 -8.53 8.30 10.84
N ILE A 251 -7.86 7.19 11.21
CA ILE A 251 -6.65 6.72 10.52
C ILE A 251 -6.96 6.43 9.04
N ALA A 252 -8.08 5.77 8.76
CA ALA A 252 -8.50 5.43 7.40
C ALA A 252 -8.84 6.67 6.55
N VAL A 253 -9.48 7.69 7.12
CA VAL A 253 -9.71 9.00 6.46
C VAL A 253 -8.39 9.63 6.07
N ASN A 254 -7.43 9.68 7.00
CA ASN A 254 -6.13 10.28 6.73
C ASN A 254 -5.33 9.48 5.69
N ILE A 255 -5.46 8.15 5.65
CA ILE A 255 -4.92 7.32 4.56
C ILE A 255 -5.51 7.74 3.22
N LEU A 256 -6.82 7.95 3.13
CA LEU A 256 -7.47 8.36 1.88
C LEU A 256 -7.05 9.78 1.44
N ILE A 257 -6.94 10.72 2.39
CA ILE A 257 -6.39 12.06 2.14
C ILE A 257 -4.98 11.92 1.58
N PHE A 258 -4.12 11.19 2.28
CA PHE A 258 -2.72 11.00 1.89
C PHE A 258 -2.58 10.30 0.52
N ALA A 259 -3.38 9.26 0.26
CA ALA A 259 -3.43 8.56 -1.02
C ALA A 259 -3.91 9.45 -2.16
N THR A 260 -4.85 10.35 -1.90
CA THR A 260 -5.38 11.28 -2.92
C THR A 260 -4.33 12.32 -3.30
N VAL A 261 -3.61 12.85 -2.32
CA VAL A 261 -2.48 13.75 -2.55
C VAL A 261 -1.36 13.01 -3.30
N ALA A 262 -1.04 11.78 -2.90
CA ALA A 262 -0.03 10.95 -3.56
C ALA A 262 -0.41 10.64 -5.02
N LEU A 263 -1.69 10.39 -5.33
CA LEU A 263 -2.16 10.26 -6.71
C LEU A 263 -2.00 11.55 -7.52
N GLY A 264 -2.27 12.71 -6.91
CA GLY A 264 -2.01 14.00 -7.56
C GLY A 264 -0.52 14.17 -7.87
N LEU A 265 0.35 13.87 -6.91
CA LEU A 265 1.81 13.91 -7.10
C LEU A 265 2.26 12.93 -8.18
N ASN A 266 1.61 11.77 -8.28
CA ASN A 266 1.90 10.77 -9.29
C ASN A 266 1.57 11.24 -10.72
N ILE A 267 0.75 12.28 -10.91
CA ILE A 267 0.62 12.94 -12.23
C ILE A 267 1.92 13.67 -12.57
N VAL A 268 2.46 14.43 -11.61
CA VAL A 268 3.66 15.27 -11.78
C VAL A 268 4.93 14.40 -11.90
N VAL A 269 5.16 13.53 -10.93
CA VAL A 269 6.35 12.66 -10.87
C VAL A 269 6.18 11.45 -11.78
N GLY A 270 5.05 10.77 -11.67
CA GLY A 270 4.83 9.47 -12.33
C GLY A 270 4.53 9.56 -13.83
N LEU A 271 3.78 10.57 -14.28
CA LEU A 271 3.48 10.73 -15.72
C LEU A 271 4.42 11.70 -16.40
N ALA A 272 4.65 12.89 -15.82
CA ALA A 272 5.46 13.95 -16.44
C ALA A 272 6.96 13.89 -16.11
N GLY A 273 7.39 13.08 -15.14
CA GLY A 273 8.80 12.89 -14.80
C GLY A 273 9.43 14.06 -14.04
N LEU A 274 8.62 14.87 -13.36
CA LEU A 274 9.08 16.06 -12.65
C LEU A 274 9.15 15.77 -11.16
N LEU A 275 10.34 15.89 -10.57
CA LEU A 275 10.50 15.72 -9.12
C LEU A 275 10.02 16.98 -8.38
N ASP A 276 8.98 16.82 -7.57
CA ASP A 276 8.41 17.89 -6.74
C ASP A 276 8.50 17.52 -5.26
N LEU A 277 9.48 18.13 -4.58
CA LEU A 277 9.71 17.96 -3.14
C LEU A 277 8.85 18.92 -2.30
N GLY A 278 8.26 19.95 -2.91
CA GLY A 278 7.42 20.95 -2.23
C GLY A 278 5.93 20.61 -2.21
N TYR A 279 5.54 19.45 -2.73
CA TYR A 279 4.15 19.13 -3.07
C TYR A 279 3.15 19.26 -1.91
N VAL A 280 3.58 19.01 -0.67
CA VAL A 280 2.73 19.18 0.54
C VAL A 280 2.21 20.61 0.71
N ALA A 281 2.89 21.62 0.14
CA ALA A 281 2.41 22.99 0.16
C ALA A 281 1.11 23.16 -0.62
N PHE A 282 0.87 22.41 -1.70
CA PHE A 282 -0.41 22.48 -2.42
C PHE A 282 -1.58 21.93 -1.61
N LEU A 283 -1.32 20.92 -0.78
CA LEU A 283 -2.25 20.42 0.23
C LEU A 283 -2.53 21.53 1.27
N GLY A 284 -1.48 22.18 1.78
CA GLY A 284 -1.60 23.29 2.73
C GLY A 284 -2.35 24.50 2.18
N VAL A 285 -2.08 24.91 0.94
CA VAL A 285 -2.80 26.00 0.27
C VAL A 285 -4.30 25.70 0.24
N GLY A 286 -4.70 24.47 -0.10
CA GLY A 286 -6.10 24.06 -0.08
C GLY A 286 -6.70 24.09 1.33
N ALA A 287 -5.97 23.57 2.32
CA ALA A 287 -6.42 23.53 3.71
C ALA A 287 -6.59 24.92 4.33
N TYR A 288 -5.61 25.82 4.15
CA TYR A 288 -5.73 27.20 4.61
C TYR A 288 -6.83 27.95 3.87
N THR A 289 -6.97 27.75 2.56
CA THR A 289 -8.07 28.37 1.79
C THR A 289 -9.42 27.94 2.37
N ALA A 290 -9.60 26.64 2.63
CA ALA A 290 -10.83 26.12 3.21
C ALA A 290 -11.08 26.65 4.63
N ALA A 291 -10.05 26.70 5.47
CA ALA A 291 -10.13 27.23 6.83
C ALA A 291 -10.50 28.73 6.85
N LEU A 292 -10.03 29.50 5.88
CA LEU A 292 -10.30 30.94 5.78
C LEU A 292 -11.70 31.25 5.25
N VAL A 293 -12.31 30.36 4.47
CA VAL A 293 -13.68 30.55 3.93
C VAL A 293 -14.75 29.74 4.69
N SER A 294 -14.37 29.01 5.73
CA SER A 294 -15.29 28.17 6.51
C SER A 294 -16.18 28.94 7.49
N GLY A 295 -15.88 30.23 7.73
CA GLY A 295 -16.62 31.05 8.69
C GLY A 295 -16.20 30.86 10.15
N THR A 296 -15.07 30.18 10.42
CA THR A 296 -14.49 30.13 11.78
C THR A 296 -14.22 31.53 12.33
N SER A 297 -14.34 31.69 13.65
CA SER A 297 -14.05 32.96 14.36
C SER A 297 -12.61 33.43 14.19
N ALA A 298 -11.70 32.52 13.86
CA ALA A 298 -10.30 32.80 13.58
C ALA A 298 -10.04 33.23 12.11
N SER A 299 -11.06 33.22 11.24
CA SER A 299 -10.92 33.63 9.84
C SER A 299 -10.76 35.15 9.72
N ALA A 300 -9.76 35.57 8.93
CA ALA A 300 -9.55 36.98 8.62
C ALA A 300 -10.64 37.59 7.73
N PHE A 301 -11.36 36.78 6.95
CA PHE A 301 -12.32 37.28 5.96
C PHE A 301 -13.76 37.32 6.48
N GLY A 302 -14.09 36.57 7.54
CA GLY A 302 -15.44 36.53 8.12
C GLY A 302 -16.53 36.02 7.15
N VAL A 303 -16.13 35.29 6.10
CA VAL A 303 -17.05 34.72 5.11
C VAL A 303 -17.27 33.24 5.41
N GLN A 304 -18.52 32.79 5.32
CA GLN A 304 -18.91 31.40 5.47
C GLN A 304 -19.42 30.85 4.14
N PHE A 305 -18.61 30.05 3.48
CA PHE A 305 -19.01 29.33 2.27
C PHE A 305 -19.53 27.93 2.61
N PRO A 306 -20.53 27.44 1.85
CA PRO A 306 -20.91 26.03 1.94
C PRO A 306 -19.74 25.16 1.49
N PHE A 307 -19.69 23.92 1.99
CA PHE A 307 -18.55 23.03 1.78
C PHE A 307 -18.15 22.87 0.30
N TRP A 308 -19.13 22.63 -0.58
CA TRP A 308 -18.84 22.44 -2.01
C TRP A 308 -18.17 23.67 -2.64
N ALA A 309 -18.55 24.88 -2.21
CA ALA A 309 -17.90 26.11 -2.65
C ALA A 309 -16.49 26.24 -2.05
N SER A 310 -16.30 25.86 -0.79
CA SER A 310 -14.97 25.79 -0.15
C SER A 310 -14.02 24.85 -0.90
N VAL A 311 -14.48 23.66 -1.30
CA VAL A 311 -13.71 22.71 -2.12
C VAL A 311 -13.31 23.32 -3.47
N LEU A 312 -14.25 23.96 -4.18
CA LEU A 312 -13.99 24.57 -5.48
C LEU A 312 -13.00 25.75 -5.36
N VAL A 313 -13.13 26.57 -4.32
CA VAL A 313 -12.22 27.69 -4.07
C VAL A 313 -10.83 27.16 -3.70
N GLY A 314 -10.73 26.16 -2.81
CA GLY A 314 -9.44 25.53 -2.49
C GLY A 314 -8.78 24.89 -3.71
N ALA A 315 -9.56 24.20 -4.55
CA ALA A 315 -9.08 23.65 -5.82
C ALA A 315 -8.56 24.74 -6.77
N ALA A 316 -9.31 25.84 -6.92
CA ALA A 316 -8.96 26.96 -7.79
C ALA A 316 -7.71 27.71 -7.28
N VAL A 317 -7.62 27.97 -5.97
CA VAL A 317 -6.45 28.64 -5.38
C VAL A 317 -5.23 27.75 -5.50
N SER A 318 -5.32 26.44 -5.21
CA SER A 318 -4.19 25.53 -5.40
C SER A 318 -3.79 25.40 -6.88
N LEU A 319 -4.74 25.44 -7.83
CA LEU A 319 -4.44 25.50 -9.26
C LEU A 319 -3.64 26.75 -9.61
N ILE A 320 -4.08 27.92 -9.15
CA ILE A 320 -3.41 29.21 -9.39
C ILE A 320 -2.00 29.16 -8.81
N PHE A 321 -1.85 28.72 -7.56
CA PHE A 321 -0.54 28.53 -6.93
C PHE A 321 0.34 27.55 -7.71
N GLY A 322 -0.21 26.43 -8.18
CA GLY A 322 0.49 25.46 -9.02
C GLY A 322 0.99 26.05 -10.33
N VAL A 323 0.20 26.93 -10.97
CA VAL A 323 0.62 27.63 -12.20
C VAL A 323 1.66 28.71 -11.91
N VAL A 324 1.47 29.50 -10.85
CA VAL A 324 2.38 30.58 -10.43
C VAL A 324 3.75 30.02 -10.05
N ILE A 325 3.79 28.87 -9.37
CA ILE A 325 5.03 28.19 -8.99
C ILE A 325 5.59 27.39 -10.18
N GLY A 326 4.74 26.72 -10.95
CA GLY A 326 5.14 25.91 -12.11
C GLY A 326 5.80 26.75 -13.20
N ALA A 327 5.26 27.92 -13.55
CA ALA A 327 5.77 28.72 -14.65
C ALA A 327 7.26 29.14 -14.52
N PRO A 328 7.76 29.64 -13.37
CA PRO A 328 9.17 29.93 -13.21
C PRO A 328 10.03 28.67 -13.00
N THR A 329 9.53 27.66 -12.28
CA THR A 329 10.32 26.45 -11.96
C THR A 329 10.61 25.58 -13.16
N LEU A 330 9.70 25.51 -14.14
CA LEU A 330 9.85 24.72 -15.36
C LEU A 330 10.96 25.19 -16.30
N ARG A 331 11.63 26.32 -15.99
CA ARG A 331 12.86 26.75 -16.67
C ARG A 331 14.09 25.95 -16.21
N LEU A 332 13.98 25.23 -15.09
CA LEU A 332 15.02 24.40 -14.50
C LEU A 332 14.84 22.93 -14.90
N ARG A 333 15.92 22.15 -14.85
CA ARG A 333 15.93 20.73 -15.23
C ARG A 333 16.49 19.85 -14.10
N GLY A 334 15.99 18.63 -14.03
CA GLY A 334 16.47 17.60 -13.10
C GLY A 334 16.41 18.06 -11.64
N ASP A 335 17.52 17.90 -10.93
CA ASP A 335 17.62 18.15 -9.49
C ASP A 335 17.40 19.62 -9.11
N TYR A 336 17.71 20.55 -10.01
CA TYR A 336 17.45 21.97 -9.77
C TYR A 336 15.96 22.27 -9.65
N LEU A 337 15.11 21.55 -10.40
CA LEU A 337 13.66 21.68 -10.26
C LEU A 337 13.24 21.24 -8.85
N ALA A 338 13.75 20.10 -8.39
CA ALA A 338 13.44 19.54 -7.09
C ALA A 338 13.85 20.48 -5.94
N ILE A 339 15.07 21.03 -5.97
CA ILE A 339 15.55 21.98 -4.96
C ILE A 339 14.65 23.21 -4.88
N VAL A 340 14.25 23.77 -6.04
CA VAL A 340 13.41 24.97 -6.05
C VAL A 340 11.99 24.66 -5.58
N THR A 341 11.41 23.50 -5.92
CA THR A 341 10.10 23.10 -5.35
C THR A 341 10.15 22.95 -3.83
N LEU A 342 11.22 22.37 -3.28
CA LEU A 342 11.44 22.32 -1.83
C LEU A 342 11.47 23.74 -1.22
N GLY A 343 12.21 24.64 -1.86
CA GLY A 343 12.26 26.05 -1.47
C GLY A 343 10.88 26.70 -1.46
N PHE A 344 10.04 26.46 -2.46
CA PHE A 344 8.66 26.96 -2.47
C PHE A 344 7.80 26.39 -1.35
N GLY A 345 7.94 25.09 -1.05
CA GLY A 345 7.22 24.49 0.07
C GLY A 345 7.59 25.12 1.41
N GLU A 346 8.88 25.42 1.59
CA GLU A 346 9.39 26.08 2.79
C GLU A 346 8.99 27.55 2.86
N ILE A 347 9.02 28.28 1.73
CA ILE A 347 8.51 29.65 1.62
C ILE A 347 7.03 29.69 2.01
N PHE A 348 6.21 28.75 1.54
CA PHE A 348 4.80 28.66 1.91
C PHE A 348 4.64 28.51 3.43
N ARG A 349 5.35 27.56 4.03
CA ARG A 349 5.30 27.31 5.48
C ARG A 349 5.70 28.54 6.29
N ILE A 350 6.81 29.16 5.93
CA ILE A 350 7.31 30.38 6.59
C ILE A 350 6.33 31.54 6.38
N ALA A 351 5.81 31.74 5.17
CA ALA A 351 4.87 32.81 4.88
C ALA A 351 3.62 32.69 5.74
N VAL A 352 3.00 31.51 5.77
CA VAL A 352 1.80 31.27 6.56
C VAL A 352 2.08 31.33 8.06
N GLY A 353 3.28 30.96 8.52
CA GLY A 353 3.72 31.17 9.90
C GLY A 353 3.93 32.64 10.29
N ASN A 354 4.13 33.56 9.35
CA ASN A 354 4.38 34.99 9.62
C ASN A 354 3.18 35.91 9.31
N LEU A 355 2.06 35.37 8.84
CA LEU A 355 0.82 36.12 8.53
C LEU A 355 -0.08 36.28 9.78
N ASP A 356 0.51 36.79 10.86
CA ASP A 356 -0.09 36.91 12.20
C ASP A 356 -0.67 38.30 12.54
N GLY A 357 -0.39 39.32 11.72
CA GLY A 357 -0.74 40.72 11.99
C GLY A 357 0.37 41.54 12.65
N VAL A 358 1.48 40.90 13.05
CA VAL A 358 2.67 41.56 13.62
C VAL A 358 3.79 41.59 12.59
N SER A 359 4.18 40.42 12.08
CA SER A 359 5.25 40.26 11.10
C SER A 359 4.77 40.42 9.65
N GLY A 360 3.46 40.31 9.44
CA GLY A 360 2.80 40.47 8.15
C GLY A 360 1.30 40.73 8.31
N PRO A 361 0.53 40.78 7.20
CA PRO A 361 -0.93 40.92 7.25
C PRO A 361 -1.58 39.80 8.08
N ARG A 362 -2.60 40.14 8.88
CA ARG A 362 -3.34 39.18 9.71
C ARG A 362 -4.27 38.34 8.84
N VAL A 363 -3.76 37.23 8.31
CA VAL A 363 -4.51 36.32 7.43
C VAL A 363 -4.68 34.96 8.07
N THR A 364 -3.61 34.36 8.62
CA THR A 364 -3.59 32.96 9.05
C THR A 364 -3.39 32.80 10.56
N ASN A 365 -3.26 33.91 11.29
CA ASN A 365 -2.88 33.96 12.72
C ASN A 365 -1.51 33.34 13.03
N GLY A 366 -0.64 33.21 12.02
CA GLY A 366 0.75 32.78 12.17
C GLY A 366 0.89 31.35 12.74
N PRO A 367 1.76 31.13 13.75
CA PRO A 367 2.01 29.80 14.30
C PRO A 367 0.78 29.16 14.96
N ASN A 368 -0.14 29.98 15.49
CA ASN A 368 -1.38 29.48 16.09
C ASN A 368 -2.33 28.85 15.06
N GLY A 369 -2.15 29.17 13.78
CA GLY A 369 -2.99 28.68 12.70
C GLY A 369 -4.45 29.11 12.80
N VAL A 370 -5.32 28.33 12.17
CA VAL A 370 -6.77 28.60 12.11
C VAL A 370 -7.54 27.46 12.79
N PRO A 371 -7.88 27.60 14.10
CA PRO A 371 -8.62 26.58 14.84
C PRO A 371 -10.14 26.68 14.66
N ASN A 372 -10.86 25.72 15.24
CA ASN A 372 -12.32 25.66 15.31
C ASN A 372 -13.00 25.76 13.94
N ILE A 373 -12.45 25.04 12.97
CA ILE A 373 -13.07 24.93 11.65
C ILE A 373 -14.37 24.14 11.84
N PRO A 374 -15.53 24.71 11.49
CA PRO A 374 -16.83 24.07 11.72
C PRO A 374 -16.97 22.78 10.92
N ASP A 375 -17.79 21.86 11.43
CA ASP A 375 -18.08 20.61 10.74
C ASP A 375 -18.83 20.84 9.42
N LEU A 376 -18.63 19.88 8.50
CA LEU A 376 -19.24 19.95 7.18
C LEU A 376 -20.74 19.77 7.26
N ASN A 377 -21.46 20.75 6.75
CA ASN A 377 -22.90 20.65 6.55
C ASN A 377 -23.21 20.61 5.05
N PHE A 378 -23.73 19.47 4.57
CA PHE A 378 -24.07 19.27 3.16
C PHE A 378 -25.57 18.99 3.01
N PHE A 379 -26.31 19.96 2.46
CA PHE A 379 -27.78 19.87 2.27
C PHE A 379 -28.55 19.44 3.54
N GLY A 380 -28.11 19.90 4.72
CA GLY A 380 -28.74 19.56 6.01
C GLY A 380 -28.23 18.26 6.65
N TYR A 381 -27.26 17.59 6.04
CA TYR A 381 -26.51 16.49 6.65
C TYR A 381 -25.24 17.03 7.33
N ASP A 382 -25.18 16.95 8.66
CA ASP A 382 -24.02 17.39 9.45
C ASP A 382 -23.02 16.25 9.61
N PHE A 383 -21.85 16.37 9.02
CA PHE A 383 -20.81 15.34 9.07
C PHE A 383 -20.17 15.21 10.46
N GLY A 384 -20.31 16.21 11.33
CA GLY A 384 -19.85 16.20 12.71
C GLY A 384 -20.70 15.34 13.65
N GLU A 385 -21.92 14.97 13.23
CA GLU A 385 -22.83 14.14 14.01
C GLU A 385 -22.80 12.66 13.58
N SER A 386 -23.16 11.78 14.51
CA SER A 386 -23.36 10.35 14.21
C SER A 386 -24.67 10.17 13.42
N HIS A 387 -24.61 9.44 12.30
CA HIS A 387 -25.78 9.14 11.48
C HIS A 387 -26.07 7.66 11.45
N THR A 388 -27.35 7.29 11.58
CA THR A 388 -27.77 5.89 11.47
C THR A 388 -28.17 5.57 10.03
N ILE A 389 -27.35 4.77 9.34
CA ILE A 389 -27.61 4.31 7.97
C ILE A 389 -27.85 2.80 8.01
N LEU A 390 -29.01 2.35 7.52
CA LEU A 390 -29.38 0.93 7.43
C LEU A 390 -29.29 0.16 8.78
N GLY A 391 -29.53 0.84 9.90
CA GLY A 391 -29.46 0.26 11.24
C GLY A 391 -28.06 0.23 11.87
N PHE A 392 -27.04 0.76 11.19
CA PHE A 392 -25.69 0.93 11.72
C PHE A 392 -25.41 2.40 12.02
N GLU A 393 -24.81 2.68 13.18
CA GLU A 393 -24.37 4.02 13.57
C GLU A 393 -23.01 4.33 12.95
N LEU A 394 -22.94 5.38 12.12
CA LEU A 394 -21.71 5.90 11.53
C LEU A 394 -21.30 7.14 12.33
N GLY A 395 -20.15 7.08 12.99
CA GLY A 395 -19.55 8.23 13.67
C GLY A 395 -19.11 9.33 12.69
N ALA A 396 -18.77 10.50 13.23
CA ALA A 396 -18.41 11.68 12.44
C ALA A 396 -17.31 11.40 11.39
N TYR A 397 -16.22 10.77 11.81
CA TYR A 397 -15.11 10.43 10.91
C TYR A 397 -15.49 9.42 9.82
N ALA A 398 -16.50 8.58 10.06
CA ALA A 398 -17.02 7.66 9.04
C ALA A 398 -17.72 8.43 7.90
N ASN A 399 -18.43 9.52 8.23
CA ASN A 399 -19.00 10.40 7.22
C ASN A 399 -17.91 11.05 6.35
N TYR A 400 -16.86 11.59 6.99
CA TYR A 400 -15.71 12.14 6.29
C TYR A 400 -14.98 11.09 5.44
N TYR A 401 -14.91 9.84 5.90
CA TYR A 401 -14.33 8.72 5.14
C TYR A 401 -15.10 8.47 3.85
N MET A 402 -16.43 8.42 3.91
CA MET A 402 -17.28 8.21 2.74
C MET A 402 -17.13 9.34 1.72
N LEU A 403 -17.08 10.58 2.21
CA LEU A 403 -16.85 11.76 1.37
C LEU A 403 -15.47 11.71 0.70
N MET A 404 -14.44 11.34 1.44
CA MET A 404 -13.09 11.19 0.90
C MET A 404 -12.99 10.01 -0.08
N LEU A 405 -13.75 8.94 0.14
CA LEU A 405 -13.84 7.81 -0.78
C LEU A 405 -14.47 8.24 -2.11
N LEU A 406 -15.52 9.07 -2.07
CA LEU A 406 -16.13 9.66 -3.27
C LEU A 406 -15.14 10.58 -3.99
N ALA A 407 -14.42 11.43 -3.25
CA ALA A 407 -13.37 12.28 -3.81
C ALA A 407 -12.25 11.44 -4.45
N MET A 408 -11.84 10.33 -3.83
CA MET A 408 -10.88 9.38 -4.36
C MET A 408 -11.37 8.74 -5.67
N ILE A 409 -12.64 8.33 -5.76
CA ILE A 409 -13.22 7.81 -7.01
C ILE A 409 -13.10 8.86 -8.12
N LEU A 410 -13.47 10.11 -7.85
CA LEU A 410 -13.34 11.21 -8.80
C LEU A 410 -11.89 11.40 -9.25
N VAL A 411 -10.95 11.38 -8.30
CA VAL A 411 -9.51 11.55 -8.57
C VAL A 411 -8.95 10.41 -9.41
N VAL A 412 -9.32 9.15 -9.12
CA VAL A 412 -8.95 7.97 -9.91
C VAL A 412 -9.49 8.07 -11.33
N LEU A 413 -10.73 8.54 -11.50
CA LEU A 413 -11.33 8.78 -12.82
C LEU A 413 -10.56 9.87 -13.58
N VAL A 414 -10.27 11.00 -12.93
CA VAL A 414 -9.48 12.10 -13.51
C VAL A 414 -8.10 11.61 -13.92
N PHE A 415 -7.38 10.90 -13.04
CA PHE A 415 -6.07 10.33 -13.35
C PHE A 415 -6.13 9.37 -14.54
N SER A 416 -7.09 8.43 -14.54
CA SER A 416 -7.23 7.44 -15.60
C SER A 416 -7.54 8.07 -16.95
N ARG A 417 -8.39 9.11 -16.97
CA ARG A 417 -8.72 9.87 -18.19
C ARG A 417 -7.55 10.76 -18.62
N ALA A 418 -6.88 11.42 -17.69
CA ALA A 418 -5.73 12.28 -17.97
C ALA A 418 -4.58 11.47 -18.59
N GLY A 419 -4.24 10.30 -18.01
CA GLY A 419 -3.18 9.42 -18.52
C GLY A 419 -3.47 8.81 -19.90
N SER A 420 -4.74 8.54 -20.23
CA SER A 420 -5.14 8.02 -21.55
C SER A 420 -5.35 9.10 -22.61
N SER A 421 -5.38 10.38 -22.21
CA SER A 421 -5.59 11.52 -23.10
C SER A 421 -4.36 11.83 -23.98
N ARG A 422 -4.53 12.74 -24.96
CA ARG A 422 -3.41 13.25 -25.77
C ARG A 422 -2.37 13.98 -24.92
N ILE A 423 -2.80 14.69 -23.88
CA ILE A 423 -1.92 15.39 -22.93
C ILE A 423 -1.13 14.36 -22.11
N GLY A 424 -1.78 13.29 -21.66
CA GLY A 424 -1.14 12.20 -20.93
C GLY A 424 -0.03 11.51 -21.73
N ARG A 425 -0.29 11.24 -23.02
CA ARG A 425 0.75 10.71 -23.92
C ARG A 425 1.92 11.67 -24.13
N ALA A 426 1.65 12.98 -24.15
CA ALA A 426 2.70 13.99 -24.24
C ALA A 426 3.54 14.08 -22.96
N TRP A 427 2.95 13.92 -21.77
CA TRP A 427 3.70 13.82 -20.51
C TRP A 427 4.68 12.66 -20.53
N VAL A 428 4.20 11.48 -20.93
CA VAL A 428 5.06 10.31 -21.01
C VAL A 428 6.19 10.52 -22.02
N ALA A 429 5.90 11.07 -23.21
CA ALA A 429 6.95 11.34 -24.20
C ALA A 429 8.04 12.30 -23.68
N ILE A 430 7.65 13.36 -22.96
CA ILE A 430 8.58 14.32 -22.36
C ILE A 430 9.39 13.69 -21.23
N ARG A 431 8.78 12.78 -20.46
CA ARG A 431 9.45 12.05 -19.37
C ARG A 431 10.56 11.15 -19.90
N GLU A 432 10.34 10.48 -21.03
CA GLU A 432 11.35 9.60 -21.64
C GLU A 432 12.48 10.41 -22.30
N ASP A 433 12.15 11.34 -23.20
CA ASP A 433 13.12 12.23 -23.83
C ASP A 433 12.45 13.57 -24.21
N GLU A 434 12.72 14.59 -23.41
CA GLU A 434 12.21 15.94 -23.64
C GLU A 434 12.73 16.55 -24.95
N THR A 435 13.97 16.25 -25.36
CA THR A 435 14.58 16.82 -26.57
C THR A 435 13.93 16.22 -27.81
N ALA A 436 13.73 14.91 -27.83
CA ALA A 436 13.01 14.24 -28.91
C ALA A 436 11.54 14.68 -28.98
N ALA A 437 10.84 14.75 -27.84
CA ALA A 437 9.45 15.18 -27.78
C ALA A 437 9.26 16.62 -28.31
N THR A 438 10.17 17.53 -27.95
CA THR A 438 10.13 18.93 -28.41
C THR A 438 10.47 19.06 -29.89
N ALA A 439 11.40 18.26 -30.43
CA ALA A 439 11.69 18.18 -31.87
C ALA A 439 10.48 17.71 -32.69
N MET A 440 9.64 16.84 -32.12
CA MET A 440 8.38 16.39 -32.71
C MET A 440 7.20 17.38 -32.57
N GLY A 441 7.47 18.62 -32.11
CA GLY A 441 6.49 19.70 -32.02
C GLY A 441 5.65 19.73 -30.74
N ILE A 442 6.01 18.95 -29.70
CA ILE A 442 5.34 19.01 -28.40
C ILE A 442 5.89 20.21 -27.61
N ASN A 443 5.01 21.10 -27.16
CA ASN A 443 5.41 22.19 -26.27
C ASN A 443 5.63 21.67 -24.84
N GLY A 444 6.89 21.37 -24.50
CA GLY A 444 7.28 20.84 -23.20
C GLY A 444 6.80 21.68 -22.02
N PHE A 445 6.97 23.01 -22.11
CA PHE A 445 6.56 23.94 -21.07
C PHE A 445 5.06 23.86 -20.75
N ARG A 446 4.19 23.96 -21.77
CA ARG A 446 2.73 23.92 -21.58
C ARG A 446 2.28 22.58 -20.99
N VAL A 447 2.81 21.49 -21.51
CA VAL A 447 2.43 20.15 -21.07
C VAL A 447 2.86 19.93 -19.61
N LYS A 448 4.09 20.28 -19.23
CA LYS A 448 4.55 20.22 -17.84
C LYS A 448 3.74 21.14 -16.90
N LEU A 449 3.36 22.34 -17.35
CA LEU A 449 2.55 23.27 -16.55
C LEU A 449 1.15 22.71 -16.26
N ILE A 450 0.53 22.02 -17.22
CA ILE A 450 -0.76 21.35 -17.00
C ILE A 450 -0.62 20.21 -15.98
N ALA A 451 0.51 19.48 -15.96
CA ALA A 451 0.74 18.46 -14.94
C ALA A 451 0.79 19.06 -13.54
N PHE A 452 1.56 20.15 -13.36
CA PHE A 452 1.63 20.89 -12.09
C PHE A 452 0.28 21.44 -11.66
N ALA A 453 -0.45 22.09 -12.58
CA ALA A 453 -1.76 22.66 -12.28
C ALA A 453 -2.77 21.57 -11.85
N LEU A 454 -2.84 20.45 -12.56
CA LEU A 454 -3.73 19.34 -12.21
C LEU A 454 -3.33 18.68 -10.90
N GLY A 455 -2.05 18.40 -10.69
CA GLY A 455 -1.56 17.86 -9.41
C GLY A 455 -1.94 18.77 -8.25
N ALA A 456 -1.57 20.04 -8.32
CA ALA A 456 -1.89 21.03 -7.28
C ALA A 456 -3.39 21.15 -7.00
N THR A 457 -4.24 21.09 -8.04
CA THR A 457 -5.71 21.09 -7.88
C THR A 457 -6.18 19.90 -7.05
N LEU A 458 -5.69 18.69 -7.35
CA LEU A 458 -6.07 17.46 -6.64
C LEU A 458 -5.58 17.47 -5.19
N ALA A 459 -4.38 17.99 -4.95
CA ALA A 459 -3.86 18.19 -3.59
C ALA A 459 -4.68 19.23 -2.82
N GLY A 460 -5.10 20.31 -3.47
CA GLY A 460 -5.95 21.35 -2.89
C GLY A 460 -7.31 20.80 -2.45
N ILE A 461 -7.96 19.97 -3.28
CA ILE A 461 -9.21 19.28 -2.92
C ILE A 461 -9.01 18.43 -1.65
N ALA A 462 -7.96 17.60 -1.60
CA ALA A 462 -7.66 16.81 -0.41
C ALA A 462 -7.38 17.68 0.82
N GLY A 463 -6.75 18.85 0.63
CA GLY A 463 -6.46 19.82 1.68
C GLY A 463 -7.71 20.45 2.26
N THR A 464 -8.68 20.77 1.40
CA THR A 464 -9.97 21.31 1.88
C THR A 464 -10.69 20.33 2.78
N VAL A 465 -10.68 19.03 2.46
CA VAL A 465 -11.28 17.99 3.31
C VAL A 465 -10.48 17.83 4.61
N GLN A 466 -9.14 17.79 4.51
CA GLN A 466 -8.25 17.67 5.67
C GLN A 466 -8.51 18.74 6.73
N ALA A 467 -8.68 20.00 6.30
CA ALA A 467 -8.93 21.12 7.21
C ALA A 467 -10.16 20.89 8.11
N HIS A 468 -11.22 20.29 7.57
CA HIS A 468 -12.45 20.02 8.32
C HIS A 468 -12.31 18.73 9.16
N VAL A 469 -11.62 17.71 8.66
CA VAL A 469 -11.35 16.46 9.42
C VAL A 469 -10.54 16.73 10.68
N GLN A 470 -9.54 17.63 10.61
CA GLN A 470 -8.68 17.94 11.74
C GLN A 470 -9.20 19.11 12.60
N SER A 471 -10.24 19.81 12.13
CA SER A 471 -10.85 21.00 12.75
C SER A 471 -9.89 22.17 13.03
N THR A 472 -8.62 22.05 12.63
CA THR A 472 -7.57 23.06 12.77
C THR A 472 -6.55 22.90 11.66
N VAL A 473 -5.95 24.02 11.25
CA VAL A 473 -4.87 24.03 10.26
C VAL A 473 -3.72 24.87 10.82
N VAL A 474 -2.55 24.26 10.98
CA VAL A 474 -1.33 24.91 11.50
C VAL A 474 -0.14 24.73 10.54
N PRO A 475 0.84 25.67 10.50
CA PRO A 475 1.89 25.66 9.47
C PRO A 475 2.83 24.44 9.58
N GLU A 476 3.03 23.94 10.79
CA GLU A 476 3.96 22.85 11.11
C GLU A 476 3.56 21.50 10.48
N MET A 477 2.30 21.34 10.06
CA MET A 477 1.81 20.14 9.38
C MET A 477 2.35 20.02 7.93
N TYR A 478 2.74 21.13 7.31
CA TYR A 478 3.11 21.19 5.89
C TYR A 478 4.63 21.30 5.71
N VAL A 479 5.36 20.31 6.23
CA VAL A 479 6.82 20.22 6.16
C VAL A 479 7.31 19.24 5.09
N PHE A 480 8.55 19.43 4.63
CA PHE A 480 9.18 18.48 3.72
C PHE A 480 9.36 17.10 4.36
N ALA A 481 9.95 17.03 5.55
CA ALA A 481 10.25 15.80 6.26
C ALA A 481 9.92 15.94 7.75
N GLY A 482 9.32 14.90 8.32
CA GLY A 482 8.96 14.80 9.73
C GLY A 482 8.55 13.36 10.09
N PRO A 483 8.41 13.05 11.39
CA PRO A 483 8.10 11.70 11.86
C PRO A 483 6.66 11.26 11.53
N VAL A 484 5.74 12.22 11.36
CA VAL A 484 4.32 11.96 11.16
C VAL A 484 3.88 12.40 9.75
N PRO A 485 3.18 11.53 8.99
CA PRO A 485 2.53 11.92 7.73
C PRO A 485 1.29 12.79 7.99
N PRO A 486 0.93 13.71 7.08
CA PRO A 486 1.41 13.82 5.70
C PRO A 486 2.55 14.83 5.53
N ASN A 487 3.69 14.39 4.98
CA ASN A 487 4.79 15.27 4.54
C ASN A 487 5.28 14.88 3.14
N SER A 488 5.98 15.79 2.46
CA SER A 488 6.42 15.58 1.07
C SER A 488 7.31 14.36 0.89
N ALA A 489 8.21 14.10 1.84
CA ALA A 489 9.09 12.93 1.81
C ALA A 489 8.29 11.62 1.84
N PHE A 490 7.29 11.51 2.73
CA PHE A 490 6.39 10.36 2.73
C PHE A 490 5.53 10.29 1.46
N LEU A 491 5.05 11.42 0.92
CA LEU A 491 4.26 11.43 -0.34
C LEU A 491 5.07 10.87 -1.51
N LEU A 492 6.30 11.35 -1.69
CA LEU A 492 7.21 10.85 -2.72
C LEU A 492 7.55 9.39 -2.49
N ALA A 493 7.86 9.02 -1.25
CA ALA A 493 8.10 7.63 -0.89
C ALA A 493 6.87 6.77 -1.19
N ALA A 494 5.64 7.23 -0.96
CA ALA A 494 4.41 6.48 -1.26
C ALA A 494 4.24 6.26 -2.77
N VAL A 495 4.57 7.25 -3.58
CA VAL A 495 4.51 7.18 -5.05
C VAL A 495 5.59 6.24 -5.60
N ILE A 496 6.82 6.34 -5.10
CA ILE A 496 7.95 5.50 -5.51
C ILE A 496 7.76 4.06 -5.02
N LEU A 497 7.50 3.87 -3.73
CA LEU A 497 7.21 2.58 -3.09
C LEU A 497 6.03 1.91 -3.77
N GLY A 498 4.96 2.67 -4.02
CA GLY A 498 3.75 2.14 -4.64
C GLY A 498 3.98 1.65 -6.06
N GLY A 499 4.77 2.39 -6.83
CA GLY A 499 5.02 2.15 -8.26
C GLY A 499 4.57 3.34 -9.09
N MET A 500 5.55 4.14 -9.52
CA MET A 500 5.32 5.40 -10.23
C MET A 500 4.59 5.22 -11.57
N GLY A 501 3.66 6.12 -11.86
CA GLY A 501 2.87 6.11 -13.10
C GLY A 501 1.75 5.06 -13.13
N THR A 502 1.48 4.37 -12.00
CA THR A 502 0.33 3.48 -11.84
C THR A 502 -0.74 4.10 -10.95
N ILE A 503 -2.00 3.67 -11.07
CA ILE A 503 -3.09 4.15 -10.18
C ILE A 503 -3.01 3.47 -8.82
N SER A 504 -2.88 2.14 -8.82
CA SER A 504 -2.90 1.34 -7.60
C SER A 504 -1.64 1.52 -6.74
N GLY A 505 -0.51 1.92 -7.34
CA GLY A 505 0.76 2.10 -6.64
C GLY A 505 0.65 3.12 -5.50
N PRO A 506 0.43 4.41 -5.78
CA PRO A 506 0.32 5.45 -4.75
C PRO A 506 -0.74 5.15 -3.68
N LEU A 507 -1.82 4.44 -4.02
CA LEU A 507 -2.86 4.03 -3.06
C LEU A 507 -2.30 3.06 -2.03
N ILE A 508 -1.64 1.98 -2.49
CA ILE A 508 -1.03 0.99 -1.59
C ILE A 508 0.14 1.60 -0.84
N GLY A 509 0.98 2.37 -1.53
CA GLY A 509 2.11 3.07 -0.92
C GLY A 509 1.68 4.03 0.18
N ALA A 510 0.60 4.80 -0.04
CA ALA A 510 0.06 5.71 0.96
C ALA A 510 -0.53 4.97 2.16
N ALA A 511 -1.30 3.90 1.94
CA ALA A 511 -1.83 3.08 3.03
C ALA A 511 -0.71 2.49 3.90
N LEU A 512 0.32 1.94 3.27
CA LEU A 512 1.47 1.37 3.99
C LEU A 512 2.28 2.45 4.72
N LEU A 513 2.62 3.55 4.07
CA LEU A 513 3.44 4.60 4.67
C LEU A 513 2.71 5.46 5.69
N TYR A 514 1.38 5.42 5.74
CA TYR A 514 0.64 5.99 6.85
C TYR A 514 0.56 5.00 8.03
N MET A 515 0.33 3.70 7.75
CA MET A 515 0.13 2.68 8.77
C MET A 515 1.42 2.28 9.49
N ILE A 516 2.52 2.09 8.74
CA ILE A 516 3.79 1.60 9.28
C ILE A 516 4.31 2.57 10.35
N PRO A 517 4.47 3.88 10.09
CA PRO A 517 4.94 4.81 11.11
C PRO A 517 4.01 4.89 12.32
N ALA A 518 2.68 4.86 12.12
CA ALA A 518 1.70 4.88 13.22
C ALA A 518 1.87 3.70 14.18
N LYS A 519 2.26 2.53 13.68
CA LYS A 519 2.50 1.34 14.50
C LYS A 519 3.95 1.22 14.99
N LEU A 520 4.89 1.95 14.38
CA LEU A 520 6.28 2.07 14.81
C LEU A 520 6.51 3.22 15.81
N GLN A 521 5.45 3.81 16.37
CA GLN A 521 5.56 4.89 17.37
C GLN A 521 6.40 4.49 18.60
N PHE A 522 6.49 3.19 18.93
CA PHE A 522 7.35 2.70 20.01
C PHE A 522 8.84 2.98 19.79
N LEU A 523 9.28 3.28 18.57
CA LEU A 523 10.66 3.65 18.26
C LEU A 523 11.00 5.10 18.62
N SER A 524 10.00 5.91 19.01
CA SER A 524 10.12 7.36 19.32
C SER A 524 11.06 8.07 18.34
N ASP A 525 12.27 8.43 18.79
CA ASP A 525 13.21 9.28 18.06
C ASP A 525 13.88 8.55 16.89
N TYR A 526 13.88 7.21 16.89
CA TYR A 526 14.49 6.40 15.85
C TYR A 526 13.54 6.10 14.67
N GLN A 527 12.30 6.57 14.72
CA GLN A 527 11.29 6.31 13.69
C GLN A 527 11.75 6.79 12.31
N LEU A 528 12.34 7.99 12.23
CA LEU A 528 12.80 8.57 10.96
C LEU A 528 13.98 7.79 10.37
N LEU A 529 14.88 7.31 11.23
CA LEU A 529 16.04 6.48 10.85
C LEU A 529 15.58 5.11 10.32
N GLY A 530 14.66 4.45 11.05
CA GLY A 530 14.08 3.19 10.63
C GLY A 530 13.36 3.30 9.28
N PHE A 531 12.59 4.37 9.08
CA PHE A 531 11.94 4.67 7.81
C PHE A 531 12.94 4.89 6.67
N GLY A 532 13.97 5.72 6.88
CA GLY A 532 15.00 5.98 5.87
C GLY A 532 15.75 4.71 5.45
N LEU A 533 16.10 3.85 6.42
CA LEU A 533 16.71 2.55 6.14
C LEU A 533 15.77 1.63 5.36
N ALA A 534 14.49 1.54 5.74
CA ALA A 534 13.50 0.75 5.02
C ALA A 534 13.33 1.22 3.57
N LEU A 535 13.31 2.53 3.34
CA LEU A 535 13.22 3.12 2.01
C LEU A 535 14.46 2.79 1.15
N ILE A 536 15.68 2.89 1.71
CA ILE A 536 16.92 2.53 1.01
C ILE A 536 16.92 1.04 0.64
N LEU A 537 16.60 0.16 1.59
CA LEU A 537 16.54 -1.28 1.34
C LEU A 537 15.54 -1.59 0.23
N LEU A 538 14.38 -0.92 0.24
CA LEU A 538 13.38 -1.12 -0.79
C LEU A 538 13.84 -0.63 -2.16
N MET A 539 14.45 0.56 -2.26
CA MET A 539 15.02 1.06 -3.51
C MET A 539 16.12 0.13 -4.05
N ARG A 540 16.88 -0.51 -3.15
CA ARG A 540 17.93 -1.47 -3.51
C ARG A 540 17.38 -2.80 -4.03
N PHE A 541 16.34 -3.35 -3.41
CA PHE A 541 15.83 -4.69 -3.72
C PHE A 541 14.61 -4.71 -4.65
N ARG A 542 13.87 -3.60 -4.76
CA ARG A 542 12.62 -3.46 -5.53
C ARG A 542 12.50 -2.05 -6.15
N PRO A 543 13.36 -1.68 -7.11
CA PRO A 543 13.36 -0.35 -7.72
C PRO A 543 12.06 -0.01 -8.48
N GLU A 544 11.29 -1.02 -8.91
CA GLU A 544 10.02 -0.84 -9.61
C GLU A 544 8.84 -0.45 -8.69
N GLY A 545 9.06 -0.42 -7.37
CA GLY A 545 8.01 -0.34 -6.36
C GLY A 545 7.28 -1.67 -6.14
N LEU A 546 6.20 -1.63 -5.36
CA LEU A 546 5.35 -2.77 -5.03
C LEU A 546 4.49 -3.20 -6.22
N ILE A 547 4.06 -2.24 -7.04
CA ILE A 547 3.29 -2.48 -8.26
C ILE A 547 4.10 -1.94 -9.44
N ALA A 548 4.81 -2.84 -10.11
CA ALA A 548 5.58 -2.49 -11.29
C ALA A 548 4.67 -1.96 -12.41
N ASN A 549 5.03 -0.81 -12.98
CA ASN A 549 4.45 -0.35 -14.22
C ASN A 549 4.87 -1.32 -15.34
N ARG A 550 3.91 -1.80 -16.16
CA ARG A 550 4.18 -2.76 -17.23
C ARG A 550 5.35 -2.30 -18.11
N ARG A 551 5.47 -1.00 -18.40
CA ARG A 551 6.56 -0.46 -19.23
C ARG A 551 7.93 -0.54 -18.54
N ALA A 552 8.02 -0.09 -17.29
CA ALA A 552 9.24 -0.19 -16.49
C ALA A 552 9.70 -1.65 -16.35
N LYS A 553 8.75 -2.58 -16.20
CA LYS A 553 9.04 -4.01 -16.16
C LYS A 553 9.70 -4.51 -17.45
N LEU A 554 9.24 -4.06 -18.62
CA LEU A 554 9.85 -4.44 -19.90
C LEU A 554 11.26 -3.82 -20.03
N GLU A 555 11.42 -2.56 -19.62
CA GLU A 555 12.71 -1.87 -19.66
C GLU A 555 13.79 -2.52 -18.78
N TYR A 556 13.45 -2.90 -17.53
CA TYR A 556 14.41 -3.48 -16.59
C TYR A 556 14.62 -5.00 -16.78
N HIS A 557 13.67 -5.73 -17.37
CA HIS A 557 13.72 -7.18 -17.45
C HIS A 557 13.75 -7.79 -18.86
N GLU A 558 13.47 -7.03 -19.93
CA GLU A 558 13.53 -7.52 -21.33
C GLU A 558 14.71 -6.96 -22.12
N THR A 559 15.92 -6.97 -21.56
CA THR A 559 17.15 -6.61 -22.31
C THR A 559 17.71 -7.73 -23.18
N GLY A 560 17.00 -8.86 -23.35
CA GLY A 560 17.55 -10.05 -24.04
C GLY A 560 16.64 -10.76 -25.05
N GLN A 561 15.41 -10.31 -25.26
CA GLN A 561 14.47 -11.00 -26.17
C GLN A 561 13.96 -10.00 -27.20
N LEU A 562 14.80 -9.73 -28.21
CA LEU A 562 14.26 -9.31 -29.49
C LEU A 562 13.31 -10.43 -29.91
N ASP A 563 12.03 -10.13 -30.05
CA ASP A 563 11.08 -10.96 -30.78
C ASP A 563 11.59 -11.03 -32.23
N VAL A 564 12.56 -11.92 -32.48
CA VAL A 564 12.82 -12.43 -33.81
C VAL A 564 11.57 -13.26 -34.12
N PRO A 565 10.76 -12.88 -35.12
CA PRO A 565 9.62 -13.69 -35.52
C PRO A 565 10.12 -15.11 -35.78
N ASP A 566 9.45 -16.12 -35.21
CA ASP A 566 9.78 -17.52 -35.49
C ASP A 566 9.86 -17.69 -37.00
N GLU A 567 11.06 -18.02 -37.49
CA GLU A 567 11.35 -18.28 -38.91
C GLU A 567 10.77 -19.65 -39.34
N THR A 568 9.58 -19.98 -38.84
CA THR A 568 8.81 -21.17 -39.22
C THR A 568 7.79 -20.80 -40.30
N LEU A 569 8.24 -20.12 -41.35
CA LEU A 569 7.57 -20.25 -42.63
C LEU A 569 7.90 -21.65 -43.16
N ALA A 570 6.85 -22.45 -43.26
CA ALA A 570 6.88 -23.83 -43.73
C ALA A 570 7.80 -24.00 -44.94
N GLY A 571 8.87 -24.78 -44.77
CA GLY A 571 9.68 -25.31 -45.85
C GLY A 571 8.85 -26.27 -46.70
N THR A 572 8.04 -25.73 -47.61
CA THR A 572 7.42 -26.49 -48.70
C THR A 572 7.12 -25.62 -49.91
N THR A 573 8.13 -24.93 -50.45
CA THR A 573 8.21 -24.66 -51.89
C THR A 573 9.66 -24.60 -52.32
N SER A 574 10.15 -25.72 -52.83
CA SER A 574 11.22 -25.75 -53.82
C SER A 574 10.76 -24.92 -55.02
N GLY A 575 11.36 -23.74 -55.18
CA GLY A 575 11.13 -22.82 -56.29
C GLY A 575 12.47 -22.46 -56.92
N THR A 576 12.98 -23.40 -57.71
CA THR A 576 13.94 -23.23 -58.83
C THR A 576 14.69 -21.91 -58.95
N THR A 577 16.01 -22.02 -58.80
CA THR A 577 17.00 -21.08 -59.34
C THR A 577 16.84 -20.91 -60.86
N LYS A 578 16.85 -19.65 -61.33
CA LYS A 578 17.31 -19.31 -62.68
C LYS A 578 17.87 -17.87 -62.71
N ALA A 579 19.20 -17.82 -62.82
CA ALA A 579 20.05 -16.87 -63.54
C ALA A 579 19.55 -15.44 -63.86
N GLY A 580 20.29 -14.46 -63.36
CA GLY A 580 21.07 -13.50 -64.17
C GLY A 580 20.35 -12.48 -65.06
N ALA A 581 20.37 -11.22 -64.61
CA ALA A 581 20.80 -10.03 -65.38
C ALA A 581 21.07 -8.88 -64.40
#